data_AF-I0YI84-F1
#
_entry.id   AF-I0YI84-F1
#
_cell.length_a   1.000
_cell.length_b   1.000
_cell.length_c   1.000
_cell.angle_alpha   90.00
_cell.angle_beta   90.00
_cell.angle_gamma   90.00
#
_symmetry.space_group_name_H-M   'P 1'
#
loop_
_entity.id
_entity.type
_entity.pdbx_description
1 polymer ?
#
loop_
_entity_poly.entity_id
_entity_poly.type
_entity_poly.pdbx_seq_one_letter_code
_entity_poly.pdbx_strand_id
1 'polypeptide(L)'
;MRSKMSWTSTIPRSQAWLTVAVAAMLLSTQHSVSASATGGLASDHRTKSVKVKTRRLGGRHGAHCGQGWQDTYSHLHAAILESEASRQRLAVVNLHRNGLGDRLTAAVTVFYYALLSGRAFQINWRGASTEATLAAVMEKANVDWEAARGDVAGGGGTQYVDWWLIDGHHPPDAMDFKVFGGANLSDMWPDARTVVFDINTGAVDKLFYNPYHRQQLFTWGLRPETAVGCALNYLFRPRRETLEVVRESYEALRNPDALKIGIQVRMGDAWLQHKPNGVCDRKIDYDDLGRWFRCASKVEQEYKVEGMPVHWYVVSDCPALRYKAVEKYGLKVLLPSRELVTEHVTFSTGNSTKDVLAMRTAFAEQWLLGMTDFQVITEESSFGRLAALRSLRFRSVYTMRSPAAMAERGRNVSWECTRSNFDNFEEVAINHPWVKVL
;
A
#
# COMPACT_ATOMS: atom_id res chain seq x y z
N MET A 1 -25.71 26.14 49.31
CA MET A 1 -26.71 27.21 49.11
C MET A 1 -26.94 27.37 47.61
N ARG A 2 -27.90 26.64 47.01
CA ARG A 2 -29.28 27.08 46.66
C ARG A 2 -29.35 28.42 45.90
N SER A 3 -29.65 28.37 44.60
CA SER A 3 -30.73 29.05 43.85
C SER A 3 -30.45 28.83 42.34
N LYS A 4 -31.36 28.52 41.41
CA LYS A 4 -32.79 28.82 41.27
C LYS A 4 -33.45 27.77 40.35
N MET A 5 -34.68 27.40 40.71
CA MET A 5 -35.72 26.81 39.86
C MET A 5 -36.68 27.93 39.44
N SER A 6 -37.20 27.92 38.21
CA SER A 6 -38.66 27.76 37.94
C SER A 6 -38.95 27.70 36.43
N TRP A 7 -39.57 26.62 35.91
CA TRP A 7 -41.02 26.45 35.55
C TRP A 7 -41.43 27.40 34.39
N THR A 8 -42.11 27.06 33.28
CA THR A 8 -42.93 25.94 32.75
C THR A 8 -43.26 26.31 31.28
N SER A 9 -43.56 25.42 30.32
CA SER A 9 -44.84 24.69 30.20
C SER A 9 -44.83 23.63 29.07
N THR A 10 -45.79 22.73 29.20
CA THR A 10 -46.14 21.45 28.56
C THR A 10 -46.74 21.54 27.12
N ILE A 11 -46.33 20.72 26.12
CA ILE A 11 -46.92 19.43 25.58
C ILE A 11 -48.21 19.63 24.73
N PRO A 12 -48.60 18.82 23.69
CA PRO A 12 -47.91 17.97 22.68
C PRO A 12 -48.53 18.04 21.24
N ARG A 13 -47.99 17.26 20.27
CA ARG A 13 -48.71 16.44 19.23
C ARG A 13 -47.69 15.95 18.18
N SER A 14 -47.36 14.66 18.11
CA SER A 14 -48.05 13.53 17.43
C SER A 14 -47.63 13.33 15.96
N GLN A 15 -47.49 12.04 15.59
CA GLN A 15 -47.37 11.46 14.24
C GLN A 15 -45.97 11.38 13.64
N ALA A 16 -45.59 10.37 12.86
CA ALA A 16 -46.10 9.03 12.61
C ALA A 16 -45.03 8.31 11.77
N TRP A 17 -45.17 7.00 11.70
CA TRP A 17 -44.33 6.02 11.03
C TRP A 17 -44.26 6.20 9.51
N LEU A 18 -43.13 5.84 8.90
CA LEU A 18 -43.08 5.45 7.49
C LEU A 18 -41.99 4.39 7.25
N THR A 19 -42.43 3.14 7.32
CA THR A 19 -41.80 1.95 6.74
C THR A 19 -42.08 1.97 5.24
N VAL A 20 -41.05 1.86 4.41
CA VAL A 20 -41.21 1.56 2.97
C VAL A 20 -40.69 0.15 2.73
N ALA A 21 -41.63 -0.76 2.52
CA ALA A 21 -41.39 -2.08 1.92
C ALA A 21 -41.60 -1.95 0.41
N VAL A 22 -40.63 -2.41 -0.39
CA VAL A 22 -40.82 -2.66 -1.82
C VAL A 22 -40.68 -4.17 -2.04
N ALA A 23 -41.81 -4.80 -2.30
CA ALA A 23 -41.89 -6.14 -2.88
C ALA A 23 -41.95 -6.01 -4.40
N ALA A 24 -41.16 -6.79 -5.13
CA ALA A 24 -41.38 -7.08 -6.53
C ALA A 24 -41.14 -8.58 -6.76
N MET A 25 -42.23 -9.30 -7.02
CA MET A 25 -42.25 -10.67 -7.47
C MET A 25 -41.91 -10.75 -8.97
N LEU A 26 -41.01 -11.68 -9.28
CA LEU A 26 -41.02 -12.66 -10.36
C LEU A 26 -41.98 -12.44 -11.54
N LEU A 27 -41.42 -12.50 -12.76
CA LEU A 27 -42.00 -13.28 -13.86
C LEU A 27 -40.88 -13.82 -14.75
N SER A 28 -40.71 -15.15 -14.66
CA SER A 28 -39.95 -15.96 -15.60
C SER A 28 -40.63 -15.98 -16.96
N THR A 29 -39.88 -15.82 -18.04
CA THR A 29 -40.28 -16.36 -19.34
C THR A 29 -39.12 -17.19 -19.88
N GLN A 30 -39.29 -18.50 -19.80
CA GLN A 30 -38.56 -19.48 -20.58
C GLN A 30 -39.05 -19.40 -22.01
N HIS A 31 -38.17 -19.14 -22.98
CA HIS A 31 -38.39 -19.52 -24.37
C HIS A 31 -37.23 -20.39 -24.82
N SER A 32 -37.51 -21.70 -24.81
CA SER A 32 -36.84 -22.71 -25.61
C SER A 32 -37.12 -22.43 -27.08
N VAL A 33 -36.07 -22.29 -27.89
CA VAL A 33 -36.18 -22.45 -29.34
C VAL A 33 -35.18 -23.49 -29.79
N SER A 34 -35.75 -24.49 -30.44
CA SER A 34 -35.17 -25.67 -31.04
C SER A 34 -34.20 -25.35 -32.18
N ALA A 35 -33.15 -26.16 -32.26
CA ALA A 35 -32.32 -26.28 -33.44
C ALA A 35 -33.13 -26.87 -34.60
N SER A 36 -33.04 -26.25 -35.78
CA SER A 36 -33.30 -26.92 -37.05
C SER A 36 -32.23 -26.51 -38.03
N ALA A 37 -31.54 -27.51 -38.56
CA ALA A 37 -30.53 -27.40 -39.59
C ALA A 37 -31.21 -27.29 -40.96
N THR A 38 -30.78 -26.33 -41.78
CA THR A 38 -30.79 -26.44 -43.25
C THR A 38 -29.60 -25.63 -43.79
N GLY A 39 -28.85 -26.26 -44.69
CA GLY A 39 -27.63 -25.72 -45.28
C GLY A 39 -27.88 -24.86 -46.51
N GLY A 40 -26.84 -24.14 -46.93
CA GLY A 40 -26.80 -23.43 -48.21
C GLY A 40 -25.70 -22.37 -48.30
N LEU A 41 -24.53 -22.79 -48.79
CA LEU A 41 -23.62 -22.08 -49.71
C LEU A 41 -23.51 -20.54 -49.63
N ALA A 42 -22.34 -20.02 -49.23
CA ALA A 42 -21.59 -19.03 -50.02
C ALA A 42 -20.27 -18.58 -49.36
N SER A 43 -19.28 -18.36 -50.24
CA SER A 43 -18.06 -17.54 -50.17
C SER A 43 -16.97 -17.86 -49.12
N ASP A 44 -15.95 -18.52 -49.66
CA ASP A 44 -14.60 -18.66 -49.14
C ASP A 44 -13.89 -17.29 -49.08
N HIS A 45 -14.03 -16.60 -47.95
CA HIS A 45 -13.13 -15.52 -47.55
C HIS A 45 -12.19 -16.03 -46.46
N ARG A 46 -10.98 -16.39 -46.88
CA ARG A 46 -9.88 -16.84 -46.04
C ARG A 46 -9.33 -15.67 -45.21
N THR A 47 -10.07 -15.23 -44.21
CA THR A 47 -9.55 -14.38 -43.13
C THR A 47 -8.56 -15.21 -42.32
N LYS A 48 -7.27 -14.93 -42.49
CA LYS A 48 -6.23 -15.42 -41.59
C LYS A 48 -6.55 -14.90 -40.19
N SER A 49 -7.13 -15.74 -39.34
CA SER A 49 -7.25 -15.43 -37.92
C SER A 49 -5.85 -15.37 -37.34
N VAL A 50 -5.37 -14.14 -37.13
CA VAL A 50 -4.23 -13.91 -36.25
C VAL A 50 -4.69 -14.36 -34.88
N LYS A 51 -4.28 -15.57 -34.48
CA LYS A 51 -4.38 -16.01 -33.09
C LYS A 51 -3.51 -15.07 -32.26
N VAL A 52 -4.08 -13.95 -31.84
CA VAL A 52 -3.51 -13.11 -30.79
C VAL A 52 -3.51 -13.98 -29.54
N LYS A 53 -2.33 -14.51 -29.18
CA LYS A 53 -2.10 -15.12 -27.88
C LYS A 53 -2.48 -14.06 -26.84
N THR A 54 -3.64 -14.21 -26.22
CA THR A 54 -4.02 -13.50 -25.00
C THR A 54 -3.00 -13.86 -23.94
N ARG A 55 -1.97 -13.03 -23.82
CA ARG A 55 -0.98 -13.13 -22.76
C ARG A 55 -1.69 -12.69 -21.49
N ARG A 56 -2.29 -13.65 -20.76
CA ARG A 56 -2.86 -13.40 -19.43
C ARG A 56 -1.78 -12.72 -18.59
N LEU A 57 -1.98 -11.45 -18.25
CA LEU A 57 -1.06 -10.65 -17.43
C LEU A 57 -1.07 -11.05 -15.94
N GLY A 58 -1.56 -12.23 -15.57
CA GLY A 58 -1.77 -12.63 -14.17
C GLY A 58 -0.87 -13.78 -13.73
N GLY A 59 0.35 -13.48 -13.29
CA GLY A 59 1.11 -14.39 -12.45
C GLY A 59 0.47 -14.47 -11.05
N ARG A 60 0.17 -15.67 -10.57
CA ARG A 60 -0.38 -15.89 -9.22
C ARG A 60 0.69 -15.53 -8.18
N HIS A 61 0.32 -14.63 -7.24
CA HIS A 61 1.12 -14.10 -6.12
C HIS A 61 2.05 -15.10 -5.38
N GLY A 62 1.76 -16.41 -5.39
CA GLY A 62 2.56 -17.42 -4.68
C GLY A 62 3.86 -17.86 -5.38
N ALA A 63 4.04 -17.61 -6.68
CA ALA A 63 5.25 -18.09 -7.38
C ALA A 63 6.49 -17.22 -7.14
N HIS A 64 6.33 -15.98 -6.67
CA HIS A 64 7.39 -14.97 -6.64
C HIS A 64 8.05 -14.76 -5.26
N CYS A 65 7.51 -15.39 -4.22
CA CYS A 65 7.97 -15.23 -2.84
C CYS A 65 8.77 -16.42 -2.29
N GLY A 66 9.03 -17.41 -3.14
CA GLY A 66 9.58 -18.69 -2.69
C GLY A 66 8.66 -19.43 -1.72
N GLN A 67 9.15 -20.54 -1.16
CA GLN A 67 8.36 -21.43 -0.32
C GLN A 67 9.15 -21.89 0.91
N GLY A 68 8.45 -22.27 1.98
CA GLY A 68 8.99 -22.89 3.17
C GLY A 68 9.40 -21.92 4.29
N TRP A 69 9.96 -20.75 3.95
CA TRP A 69 10.38 -19.79 4.97
C TRP A 69 9.18 -19.19 5.73
N GLN A 70 8.04 -19.04 5.06
CA GLN A 70 6.81 -18.46 5.64
C GLN A 70 6.30 -19.30 6.81
N ASP A 71 6.08 -20.59 6.59
CA ASP A 71 5.57 -21.52 7.60
C ASP A 71 6.60 -21.72 8.71
N THR A 72 7.88 -21.83 8.33
CA THR A 72 8.98 -21.97 9.30
C THR A 72 9.03 -20.77 10.25
N TYR A 73 8.91 -19.56 9.70
CA TYR A 73 8.94 -18.34 10.49
C TYR A 73 7.66 -18.15 11.33
N SER A 74 6.48 -18.48 10.81
CA SER A 74 5.24 -18.44 11.60
C SER A 74 5.33 -19.32 12.84
N HIS A 75 5.87 -20.54 12.71
CA HIS A 75 6.08 -21.43 13.87
C HIS A 75 7.14 -20.89 14.84
N LEU A 76 8.28 -20.40 14.33
CA LEU A 76 9.32 -19.80 15.16
C LEU A 76 8.78 -18.60 15.95
N HIS A 77 8.04 -17.73 15.28
CA HIS A 77 7.45 -16.53 15.86
C HIS A 77 6.50 -16.88 17.01
N ALA A 78 5.55 -17.80 16.77
CA ALA A 78 4.63 -18.27 17.80
C ALA A 78 5.37 -18.90 19.00
N ALA A 79 6.32 -19.79 18.74
CA ALA A 79 7.10 -20.45 19.78
C ALA A 79 7.89 -19.47 20.64
N ILE A 80 8.41 -18.38 20.05
CA ILE A 80 9.06 -17.31 20.81
C ILE A 80 8.03 -16.59 21.68
N LEU A 81 6.90 -16.15 21.13
CA LEU A 81 5.91 -15.39 21.91
C LEU A 81 5.27 -16.21 23.04
N GLU A 82 5.11 -17.52 22.86
CA GLU A 82 4.60 -18.44 23.87
C GLU A 82 5.64 -18.81 24.96
N SER A 83 6.92 -18.50 24.73
CA SER A 83 7.98 -18.77 25.71
C SER A 83 7.96 -17.78 26.88
N GLU A 84 8.58 -18.20 28.00
CA GLU A 84 8.84 -17.34 29.13
C GLU A 84 9.53 -16.04 28.72
N ALA A 85 9.14 -14.91 29.32
CA ALA A 85 9.64 -13.58 28.93
C ALA A 85 11.18 -13.51 28.89
N SER A 86 11.88 -14.21 29.80
CA SER A 86 13.34 -14.27 29.85
C SER A 86 14.00 -15.01 28.67
N ARG A 87 13.24 -15.81 27.91
CA ARG A 87 13.69 -16.56 26.73
C ARG A 87 13.26 -15.94 25.41
N GLN A 88 12.33 -14.99 25.46
CA GLN A 88 11.85 -14.30 24.28
C GLN A 88 12.99 -13.53 23.59
N ARG A 89 13.07 -13.64 22.27
CA ARG A 89 13.99 -12.84 21.44
C ARG A 89 13.17 -12.04 20.46
N LEU A 90 13.08 -10.74 20.69
CA LEU A 90 12.15 -9.84 20.00
C LEU A 90 12.92 -8.87 19.09
N ALA A 91 12.34 -8.59 17.93
CA ALA A 91 12.74 -7.53 17.03
C ALA A 91 11.55 -6.58 16.85
N VAL A 92 11.59 -5.44 17.52
CA VAL A 92 10.49 -4.48 17.59
C VAL A 92 10.81 -3.30 16.69
N VAL A 93 9.89 -2.91 15.82
CA VAL A 93 9.96 -1.64 15.10
C VAL A 93 9.04 -0.59 15.75
N ASN A 94 9.60 0.58 16.08
CA ASN A 94 8.87 1.71 16.62
C ASN A 94 8.34 2.60 15.49
N LEU A 95 7.04 2.50 15.20
CA LEU A 95 6.38 3.25 14.12
C LEU A 95 5.54 4.38 14.69
N HIS A 96 6.22 5.45 15.09
CA HIS A 96 5.60 6.57 15.80
C HIS A 96 5.72 7.94 15.11
N ARG A 97 6.47 8.02 14.01
CA ARG A 97 6.65 9.23 13.19
C ARG A 97 6.54 8.85 11.70
N ASN A 98 6.48 9.85 10.82
CA ASN A 98 6.43 9.71 9.36
C ASN A 98 5.10 9.23 8.75
N GLY A 99 5.03 9.29 7.43
CA GLY A 99 3.89 8.82 6.65
C GLY A 99 3.78 7.30 6.62
N LEU A 100 2.65 6.82 6.09
CA LEU A 100 2.37 5.39 5.99
C LEU A 100 3.45 4.63 5.21
N GLY A 101 3.92 5.19 4.10
CA GLY A 101 4.93 4.55 3.25
C GLY A 101 6.25 4.29 3.98
N ASP A 102 6.74 5.27 4.75
CA ASP A 102 8.02 5.14 5.45
C ASP A 102 7.91 4.13 6.60
N ARG A 103 6.76 4.16 7.31
CA ARG A 103 6.47 3.20 8.38
C ARG A 103 6.43 1.75 7.87
N LEU A 104 5.81 1.51 6.73
CA LEU A 104 5.76 0.17 6.12
C LEU A 104 7.14 -0.26 5.60
N THR A 105 7.94 0.67 5.06
CA THR A 105 9.32 0.41 4.64
C THR A 105 10.19 -0.03 5.83
N ALA A 106 10.10 0.69 6.95
CA ALA A 106 10.77 0.34 8.20
C ALA A 106 10.32 -1.04 8.71
N ALA A 107 9.01 -1.30 8.71
CA ALA A 107 8.44 -2.57 9.14
C ALA A 107 8.99 -3.76 8.34
N VAL A 108 9.05 -3.65 7.02
CA VAL A 108 9.59 -4.70 6.14
C VAL A 108 11.08 -4.94 6.42
N THR A 109 11.86 -3.88 6.63
CA THR A 109 13.29 -3.99 6.92
C THR A 109 13.54 -4.73 8.23
N VAL A 110 12.83 -4.35 9.30
CA VAL A 110 12.97 -4.98 10.61
C VAL A 110 12.40 -6.40 10.62
N PHE A 111 11.36 -6.67 9.81
CA PHE A 111 10.88 -8.03 9.61
C PHE A 111 11.96 -8.95 9.04
N TYR A 112 12.71 -8.51 8.02
CA TYR A 112 13.80 -9.31 7.48
C TYR A 112 14.96 -9.49 8.46
N TYR A 113 15.26 -8.46 9.27
CA TYR A 113 16.17 -8.63 10.40
C TYR A 113 15.68 -9.72 11.36
N ALA A 114 14.39 -9.70 11.74
CA ALA A 114 13.80 -10.69 12.64
C ALA A 114 13.89 -12.12 12.05
N LEU A 115 13.55 -12.26 10.77
CA LEU A 115 13.64 -13.52 10.03
C LEU A 115 15.06 -14.10 10.01
N LEU A 116 16.07 -13.28 9.74
CA LEU A 116 17.47 -13.72 9.61
C LEU A 116 18.17 -13.88 10.97
N SER A 117 17.73 -13.17 12.00
CA SER A 117 18.29 -13.26 13.36
C SER A 117 17.56 -14.25 14.27
N GLY A 118 16.49 -14.89 13.78
CA GLY A 118 15.70 -15.84 14.56
C GLY A 118 14.93 -15.19 15.72
N ARG A 119 14.41 -13.97 15.50
CA ARG A 119 13.64 -13.20 16.48
C ARG A 119 12.17 -13.13 16.09
N ALA A 120 11.28 -12.98 17.06
CA ALA A 120 9.88 -12.65 16.79
C ALA A 120 9.76 -11.16 16.43
N PHE A 121 9.28 -10.91 15.22
CA PHE A 121 8.95 -9.57 14.75
C PHE A 121 7.71 -9.01 15.47
N GLN A 122 7.83 -7.77 15.94
CA GLN A 122 6.74 -7.00 16.53
C GLN A 122 6.81 -5.54 16.07
N ILE A 123 5.66 -4.86 16.15
CA ILE A 123 5.42 -3.48 15.75
C ILE A 123 4.83 -2.76 16.95
N ASN A 124 5.53 -1.71 17.38
CA ASN A 124 4.98 -0.71 18.27
C ASN A 124 4.43 0.45 17.43
N TRP A 125 3.13 0.39 17.13
CA TRP A 125 2.45 1.41 16.34
C TRP A 125 1.95 2.55 17.23
N ARG A 126 2.32 3.80 16.90
CA ARG A 126 1.69 5.00 17.46
C ARG A 126 1.03 5.80 16.34
N GLY A 127 -0.30 5.69 16.26
CA GLY A 127 -1.11 6.42 15.29
C GLY A 127 -1.45 7.84 15.75
N ALA A 128 -2.29 8.50 14.96
CA ALA A 128 -2.87 9.81 15.27
C ALA A 128 -3.67 9.84 16.59
N SER A 129 -4.25 8.71 17.00
CA SER A 129 -4.90 8.55 18.31
C SER A 129 -4.59 7.17 18.91
N THR A 130 -5.02 6.94 20.15
CA THR A 130 -4.93 5.63 20.83
C THR A 130 -5.78 4.55 20.17
N GLU A 131 -6.80 4.93 19.42
CA GLU A 131 -7.74 4.06 18.70
C GLU A 131 -7.29 3.80 17.26
N ALA A 132 -6.51 4.71 16.67
CA ALA A 132 -5.91 4.56 15.34
C ALA A 132 -4.70 3.58 15.38
N THR A 133 -4.96 2.35 15.80
CA THR A 133 -3.96 1.28 15.87
C THR A 133 -3.87 0.53 14.55
N LEU A 134 -2.71 -0.08 14.30
CA LEU A 134 -2.54 -0.93 13.11
C LEU A 134 -3.51 -2.12 13.15
N ALA A 135 -3.76 -2.68 14.34
CA ALA A 135 -4.68 -3.79 14.53
C ALA A 135 -6.15 -3.40 14.28
N ALA A 136 -6.50 -2.11 14.31
CA ALA A 136 -7.83 -1.61 13.97
C ALA A 136 -8.12 -1.60 12.46
N VAL A 137 -7.07 -1.67 11.62
CA VAL A 137 -7.20 -1.55 10.15
C VAL A 137 -6.61 -2.74 9.38
N MET A 138 -5.64 -3.46 9.97
CA MET A 138 -5.02 -4.65 9.38
C MET A 138 -5.23 -5.88 10.28
N GLU A 139 -5.30 -7.04 9.63
CA GLU A 139 -5.24 -8.36 10.24
C GLU A 139 -3.78 -8.81 10.38
N LYS A 140 -3.55 -9.62 11.41
CA LYS A 140 -2.29 -10.30 11.71
C LYS A 140 -2.26 -11.62 10.96
N ALA A 141 -2.09 -11.55 9.64
CA ALA A 141 -2.43 -12.65 8.73
C ALA A 141 -1.65 -13.95 8.96
N ASN A 142 -0.35 -13.85 9.30
CA ASN A 142 0.54 -15.00 9.45
C ASN A 142 1.39 -14.99 10.72
N VAL A 143 1.53 -13.84 11.40
CA VAL A 143 2.28 -13.66 12.65
C VAL A 143 1.61 -12.60 13.51
N ASP A 144 1.72 -12.74 14.84
CA ASP A 144 1.29 -11.70 15.78
C ASP A 144 2.36 -10.60 15.89
N TRP A 145 2.27 -9.62 15.00
CA TRP A 145 3.21 -8.51 14.99
C TRP A 145 2.89 -7.43 16.04
N GLU A 146 1.92 -7.57 16.94
CA GLU A 146 1.59 -6.49 17.88
C GLU A 146 2.51 -6.51 19.11
N ALA A 147 3.24 -5.40 19.35
CA ALA A 147 4.11 -5.30 20.52
C ALA A 147 3.29 -5.04 21.79
N ALA A 148 3.58 -5.75 22.89
CA ALA A 148 3.05 -5.38 24.18
C ALA A 148 3.77 -4.13 24.72
N ARG A 149 3.10 -3.33 25.57
CA ARG A 149 3.73 -2.12 26.17
C ARG A 149 5.02 -2.43 26.93
N GLY A 150 5.12 -3.61 27.54
CA GLY A 150 6.30 -4.08 28.27
C GLY A 150 7.47 -4.50 27.38
N ASP A 151 7.23 -4.82 26.10
CA ASP A 151 8.27 -5.28 25.18
C ASP A 151 9.16 -4.13 24.68
N VAL A 152 8.68 -2.89 24.82
CA VAL A 152 9.37 -1.66 24.37
C VAL A 152 9.95 -0.87 25.54
N ALA A 153 9.66 -1.27 26.79
CA ALA A 153 10.11 -0.54 27.97
C ALA A 153 11.64 -0.71 28.14
N GLY A 154 12.36 0.41 28.20
CA GLY A 154 13.81 0.43 28.36
C GLY A 154 14.22 -0.16 29.71
N GLY A 155 14.82 -1.35 29.68
CA GLY A 155 15.33 -2.08 30.84
C GLY A 155 16.53 -2.94 30.46
N GLY A 156 17.11 -3.63 31.44
CA GLY A 156 18.21 -4.58 31.19
C GLY A 156 17.78 -5.66 30.21
N GLY A 157 18.47 -5.77 29.06
CA GLY A 157 18.14 -6.70 27.98
C GLY A 157 17.48 -6.08 26.74
N THR A 158 17.30 -4.74 26.71
CA THR A 158 16.85 -4.02 25.51
C THR A 158 18.01 -3.31 24.82
N GLN A 159 18.19 -3.58 23.54
CA GLN A 159 19.09 -2.83 22.66
C GLN A 159 18.26 -1.86 21.80
N TYR A 160 18.67 -0.60 21.74
CA TYR A 160 18.09 0.38 20.82
C TYR A 160 18.99 0.56 19.59
N VAL A 161 18.35 0.61 18.42
CA VAL A 161 18.98 0.86 17.13
C VAL A 161 18.24 2.02 16.51
N ASP A 162 18.94 3.14 16.37
CA ASP A 162 18.37 4.39 15.93
C ASP A 162 19.12 4.91 14.71
N TRP A 163 18.41 5.15 13.61
CA TRP A 163 18.92 5.97 12.53
C TRP A 163 17.77 6.64 11.77
N TRP A 164 17.97 7.92 11.47
CA TRP A 164 17.00 8.72 10.75
C TRP A 164 17.65 9.36 9.53
N LEU A 165 16.89 9.44 8.44
CA LEU A 165 17.13 10.48 7.45
C LEU A 165 16.75 11.82 8.06
N ILE A 166 17.72 12.74 8.09
CA ILE A 166 17.53 14.16 8.36
C ILE A 166 17.67 14.84 7.00
N ASP A 167 16.64 15.57 6.57
CA ASP A 167 16.63 16.34 5.32
C ASP A 167 17.07 15.54 4.07
N GLY A 168 16.62 14.28 3.96
CA GLY A 168 16.90 13.42 2.80
C GLY A 168 18.34 12.94 2.65
N HIS A 169 19.17 13.15 3.66
CA HIS A 169 20.58 12.76 3.65
C HIS A 169 20.86 11.62 4.64
N HIS A 170 21.53 10.58 4.13
CA HIS A 170 22.12 9.57 5.00
C HIS A 170 23.29 10.20 5.76
N PRO A 171 23.39 9.99 7.08
CA PRO A 171 24.64 10.23 7.77
C PRO A 171 25.76 9.44 7.05
N PRO A 172 26.96 10.02 6.87
CA PRO A 172 28.07 9.40 6.15
C PRO A 172 28.53 8.04 6.71
N ASP A 173 28.12 7.70 7.94
CA ASP A 173 28.30 6.41 8.60
C ASP A 173 27.10 5.48 8.45
N ALA A 174 26.60 5.30 7.23
CA ALA A 174 25.34 4.64 6.90
C ALA A 174 25.19 3.27 7.63
N MET A 175 24.50 3.32 8.79
CA MET A 175 24.30 2.19 9.70
C MET A 175 23.54 1.06 8.99
N ASP A 176 22.69 1.42 8.04
CA ASP A 176 22.00 0.51 7.14
C ASP A 176 22.96 -0.41 6.36
N PHE A 177 24.04 0.12 5.76
CA PHE A 177 25.01 -0.72 5.06
C PHE A 177 25.88 -1.51 6.05
N LYS A 178 26.34 -0.90 7.14
CA LYS A 178 27.16 -1.60 8.15
C LYS A 178 26.39 -2.77 8.78
N VAL A 179 25.11 -2.61 9.07
CA VAL A 179 24.25 -3.63 9.68
C VAL A 179 23.70 -4.58 8.62
N PHE A 180 22.88 -4.10 7.68
CA PHE A 180 22.15 -4.95 6.74
C PHE A 180 22.99 -5.41 5.56
N GLY A 181 24.00 -4.63 5.16
CA GLY A 181 24.91 -4.98 4.06
C GLY A 181 26.16 -5.76 4.49
N GLY A 182 26.58 -5.66 5.75
CA GLY A 182 27.93 -6.10 6.17
C GLY A 182 28.01 -7.02 7.37
N ALA A 183 26.98 -7.12 8.22
CA ALA A 183 27.04 -7.89 9.46
C ALA A 183 26.33 -9.25 9.35
N ASN A 184 26.75 -10.22 10.17
CA ASN A 184 25.97 -11.43 10.43
C ASN A 184 24.86 -11.09 11.43
N LEU A 185 23.63 -10.91 10.95
CA LEU A 185 22.48 -10.51 11.75
C LEU A 185 22.11 -11.53 12.83
N SER A 186 22.45 -12.81 12.64
CA SER A 186 22.23 -13.86 13.64
C SER A 186 23.08 -13.68 14.90
N ASP A 187 24.24 -13.04 14.76
CA ASP A 187 25.19 -12.78 15.85
C ASP A 187 25.01 -11.38 16.46
N MET A 188 24.09 -10.58 15.93
CA MET A 188 23.88 -9.21 16.39
C MET A 188 23.07 -9.16 17.69
N TRP A 189 23.67 -8.51 18.69
CA TRP A 189 23.11 -8.31 20.03
C TRP A 189 22.59 -9.62 20.64
N PRO A 190 23.45 -10.64 20.79
CA PRO A 190 23.03 -11.98 21.19
C PRO A 190 22.38 -11.98 22.58
N ASP A 191 22.85 -11.13 23.47
CA ASP A 191 22.38 -11.00 24.86
C ASP A 191 21.13 -10.11 24.99
N ALA A 192 20.73 -9.42 23.92
CA ALA A 192 19.53 -8.59 23.95
C ALA A 192 18.28 -9.47 23.77
N ARG A 193 17.43 -9.48 24.79
CA ARG A 193 16.05 -9.99 24.70
C ARG A 193 15.31 -9.25 23.59
N THR A 194 15.29 -7.93 23.66
CA THR A 194 14.59 -7.07 22.68
C THR A 194 15.58 -6.20 21.93
N VAL A 195 15.49 -6.18 20.60
CA VAL A 195 16.13 -5.16 19.77
C VAL A 195 15.05 -4.25 19.21
N VAL A 196 15.11 -2.97 19.57
CA VAL A 196 14.13 -1.96 19.19
C VAL A 196 14.74 -1.06 18.12
N PHE A 197 14.09 -1.02 16.97
CA PHE A 197 14.47 -0.20 15.82
C PHE A 197 13.60 1.04 15.76
N ASP A 198 14.24 2.19 15.73
CA ASP A 198 13.61 3.49 15.47
C ASP A 198 14.17 4.05 14.17
N ILE A 199 13.50 3.73 13.07
CA ILE A 199 14.02 3.95 11.71
C ILE A 199 12.92 4.46 10.79
N ASN A 200 13.28 5.29 9.82
CA ASN A 200 12.36 5.81 8.80
C ASN A 200 12.73 5.40 7.37
N THR A 201 13.71 4.52 7.19
CA THR A 201 14.17 4.05 5.88
C THR A 201 14.13 2.54 5.72
N GLY A 202 14.32 2.10 4.47
CA GLY A 202 14.46 0.71 4.11
C GLY A 202 15.91 0.30 3.91
N ALA A 203 16.24 -0.96 4.21
CA ALA A 203 17.57 -1.52 3.96
C ALA A 203 17.52 -2.94 3.35
N VAL A 204 16.36 -3.32 2.79
CA VAL A 204 16.12 -4.68 2.25
C VAL A 204 17.05 -4.99 1.08
N ASP A 205 17.34 -4.02 0.22
CA ASP A 205 18.26 -4.15 -0.91
C ASP A 205 19.67 -4.53 -0.42
N LYS A 206 20.13 -3.95 0.70
CA LYS A 206 21.45 -4.22 1.28
C LYS A 206 21.62 -5.67 1.71
N LEU A 207 20.56 -6.33 2.15
CA LEU A 207 20.59 -7.74 2.54
C LEU A 207 20.99 -8.68 1.39
N PHE A 208 20.73 -8.30 0.14
CA PHE A 208 21.11 -9.10 -1.03
C PHE A 208 22.59 -8.92 -1.42
N TYR A 209 23.27 -7.94 -0.83
CA TYR A 209 24.73 -7.79 -0.87
C TYR A 209 25.43 -8.42 0.33
N ASN A 210 24.67 -8.74 1.39
CA ASN A 210 25.22 -9.24 2.64
C ASN A 210 25.91 -10.61 2.46
N PRO A 211 27.21 -10.73 2.76
CA PRO A 211 27.95 -11.97 2.52
C PRO A 211 27.47 -13.15 3.37
N TYR A 212 26.83 -12.89 4.51
CA TYR A 212 26.33 -13.91 5.43
C TYR A 212 24.92 -14.40 5.05
N HIS A 213 24.05 -13.50 4.55
CA HIS A 213 22.63 -13.82 4.37
C HIS A 213 22.14 -13.87 2.92
N ARG A 214 22.89 -13.31 1.94
CA ARG A 214 22.43 -13.28 0.54
C ARG A 214 22.07 -14.66 0.00
N GLN A 215 22.90 -15.67 0.30
CA GLN A 215 22.68 -17.03 -0.19
C GLN A 215 21.44 -17.65 0.46
N GLN A 216 21.22 -17.40 1.75
CA GLN A 216 20.04 -17.86 2.48
C GLN A 216 18.76 -17.29 1.87
N LEU A 217 18.72 -15.98 1.59
CA LEU A 217 17.59 -15.31 0.93
C LEU A 217 17.30 -15.90 -0.45
N PHE A 218 18.35 -16.11 -1.27
CA PHE A 218 18.18 -16.71 -2.59
C PHE A 218 17.67 -18.15 -2.53
N THR A 219 18.17 -18.96 -1.58
CA THR A 219 17.72 -20.34 -1.33
C THR A 219 16.26 -20.38 -0.90
N TRP A 220 15.79 -19.41 -0.11
CA TRP A 220 14.38 -19.26 0.22
C TRP A 220 13.49 -18.81 -0.95
N GLY A 221 14.09 -18.52 -2.12
CA GLY A 221 13.36 -18.05 -3.30
C GLY A 221 13.01 -16.56 -3.26
N LEU A 222 13.53 -15.81 -2.29
CA LEU A 222 13.39 -14.36 -2.25
C LEU A 222 14.34 -13.71 -3.25
N ARG A 223 13.90 -12.60 -3.82
CA ARG A 223 14.69 -11.78 -4.74
C ARG A 223 14.58 -10.31 -4.33
N PRO A 224 15.60 -9.48 -4.61
CA PRO A 224 15.58 -8.04 -4.32
C PRO A 224 14.28 -7.35 -4.76
N GLU A 225 13.83 -7.68 -5.96
CA GLU A 225 12.65 -7.11 -6.61
C GLU A 225 11.31 -7.66 -6.09
N THR A 226 11.31 -8.78 -5.36
CA THR A 226 10.08 -9.38 -4.80
C THR A 226 10.00 -9.28 -3.28
N ALA A 227 11.14 -9.16 -2.58
CA ALA A 227 11.22 -9.26 -1.12
C ALA A 227 10.27 -8.31 -0.40
N VAL A 228 10.25 -7.03 -0.79
CA VAL A 228 9.36 -6.04 -0.18
C VAL A 228 7.89 -6.43 -0.34
N GLY A 229 7.47 -6.79 -1.56
CA GLY A 229 6.09 -7.19 -1.82
C GLY A 229 5.70 -8.49 -1.10
N CYS A 230 6.64 -9.43 -0.99
CA CYS A 230 6.46 -10.68 -0.28
C CYS A 230 6.28 -10.48 1.22
N ALA A 231 7.11 -9.65 1.85
CA ALA A 231 6.97 -9.28 3.24
C ALA A 231 5.63 -8.55 3.50
N LEU A 232 5.24 -7.60 2.65
CA LEU A 232 3.97 -6.88 2.80
C LEU A 232 2.77 -7.82 2.72
N ASN A 233 2.73 -8.74 1.74
CA ASN A 233 1.64 -9.71 1.58
C ASN A 233 1.64 -10.79 2.68
N TYR A 234 2.79 -11.08 3.30
CA TYR A 234 2.91 -12.01 4.42
C TYR A 234 2.48 -11.35 5.75
N LEU A 235 2.89 -10.12 6.01
CA LEU A 235 2.62 -9.46 7.29
C LEU A 235 1.19 -8.93 7.40
N PHE A 236 0.64 -8.43 6.30
CA PHE A 236 -0.54 -7.57 6.35
C PHE A 236 -1.66 -8.05 5.43
N ARG A 237 -2.88 -8.04 5.97
CA ARG A 237 -4.13 -8.15 5.21
C ARG A 237 -5.10 -7.09 5.71
N PRO A 238 -5.71 -6.26 4.85
CA PRO A 238 -6.71 -5.30 5.31
C PRO A 238 -7.88 -6.02 5.95
N ARG A 239 -8.39 -5.49 7.07
CA ARG A 239 -9.66 -5.92 7.63
C ARG A 239 -10.80 -5.62 6.68
N ARG A 240 -11.90 -6.35 6.82
CA ARG A 240 -13.13 -6.08 6.07
C ARG A 240 -13.58 -4.63 6.23
N GLU A 241 -13.59 -4.10 7.45
CA GLU A 241 -13.98 -2.72 7.76
C GLU A 241 -13.09 -1.68 7.06
N THR A 242 -11.83 -2.01 6.80
CA THR A 242 -10.91 -1.18 6.03
C THR A 242 -11.25 -1.18 4.56
N LEU A 243 -11.60 -2.34 3.98
CA LEU A 243 -12.01 -2.42 2.58
C LEU A 243 -13.39 -1.83 2.32
N GLU A 244 -14.29 -1.82 3.33
CA GLU A 244 -15.63 -1.25 3.13
C GLU A 244 -15.61 0.25 2.82
N VAL A 245 -14.61 0.99 3.28
CA VAL A 245 -14.47 2.43 2.97
C VAL A 245 -14.22 2.69 1.48
N VAL A 246 -13.76 1.67 0.74
CA VAL A 246 -13.46 1.71 -0.70
C VAL A 246 -14.19 0.60 -1.47
N ARG A 247 -15.29 0.06 -0.94
CA ARG A 247 -15.97 -1.16 -1.43
C ARG A 247 -16.21 -1.17 -2.95
N GLU A 248 -16.72 -0.07 -3.50
CA GLU A 248 -17.03 0.03 -4.93
C GLU A 248 -15.79 -0.08 -5.81
N SER A 249 -14.71 0.62 -5.42
CA SER A 249 -13.41 0.51 -6.10
C SER A 249 -12.81 -0.89 -5.92
N TYR A 250 -12.95 -1.47 -4.73
CA TYR A 250 -12.46 -2.82 -4.45
C TYR A 250 -13.12 -3.87 -5.35
N GLU A 251 -14.44 -3.84 -5.48
CA GLU A 251 -15.17 -4.78 -6.35
C GLU A 251 -14.85 -4.55 -7.83
N ALA A 252 -14.73 -3.30 -8.29
CA ALA A 252 -14.31 -3.01 -9.67
C ALA A 252 -12.89 -3.56 -9.98
N LEU A 253 -11.96 -3.43 -9.03
CA LEU A 253 -10.58 -3.90 -9.20
C LEU A 253 -10.45 -5.44 -9.12
N ARG A 254 -11.46 -6.15 -8.61
CA ARG A 254 -11.49 -7.62 -8.61
C ARG A 254 -11.89 -8.21 -9.95
N ASN A 255 -12.45 -7.42 -10.86
CA ASN A 255 -12.84 -7.89 -12.19
C ASN A 255 -11.59 -8.39 -12.96
N PRO A 256 -11.47 -9.71 -13.23
CA PRO A 256 -10.30 -10.26 -13.91
C PRO A 256 -10.22 -9.85 -15.39
N ASP A 257 -11.35 -9.45 -15.98
CA ASP A 257 -11.47 -9.13 -17.40
C ASP A 257 -11.27 -7.64 -17.71
N ALA A 258 -11.03 -6.81 -16.68
CA ALA A 258 -10.75 -5.38 -16.86
C ALA A 258 -9.25 -5.09 -16.83
N LEU A 259 -8.81 -4.13 -17.65
CA LEU A 259 -7.49 -3.49 -17.52
C LEU A 259 -7.55 -2.46 -16.39
N LYS A 260 -6.71 -2.65 -15.37
CA LYS A 260 -6.68 -1.78 -14.19
C LYS A 260 -5.39 -0.98 -14.15
N ILE A 261 -5.49 0.34 -14.19
CA ILE A 261 -4.35 1.26 -14.12
C ILE A 261 -4.46 2.08 -12.84
N GLY A 262 -3.52 1.91 -11.92
CA GLY A 262 -3.38 2.72 -10.73
C GLY A 262 -2.63 4.01 -11.04
N ILE A 263 -3.11 5.14 -10.53
CA ILE A 263 -2.51 6.45 -10.71
C ILE A 263 -2.33 7.06 -9.32
N GLN A 264 -1.09 7.18 -8.88
CA GLN A 264 -0.75 7.79 -7.59
C GLN A 264 -0.01 9.11 -7.81
N VAL A 265 -0.59 10.19 -7.26
CA VAL A 265 -0.04 11.54 -7.36
C VAL A 265 0.21 12.09 -5.96
N ARG A 266 1.48 12.26 -5.62
CA ARG A 266 1.94 12.92 -4.40
C ARG A 266 2.21 14.40 -4.66
N MET A 267 1.49 15.27 -3.96
CA MET A 267 1.67 16.72 -3.98
C MET A 267 2.58 17.21 -2.83
N GLY A 268 2.66 16.46 -1.74
CA GLY A 268 3.54 16.72 -0.59
C GLY A 268 2.79 16.93 0.73
N ASP A 269 3.51 16.93 1.86
CA ASP A 269 2.89 16.99 3.20
C ASP A 269 2.16 18.29 3.49
N ALA A 270 2.57 19.40 2.87
CA ALA A 270 1.86 20.69 3.00
C ALA A 270 0.39 20.60 2.56
N TRP A 271 0.04 19.64 1.68
CA TRP A 271 -1.32 19.41 1.20
C TRP A 271 -2.15 18.52 2.14
N LEU A 272 -1.50 17.87 3.12
CA LEU A 272 -2.12 17.02 4.15
C LEU A 272 -2.29 17.72 5.50
N GLN A 273 -1.69 18.90 5.72
CA GLN A 273 -1.67 19.54 7.05
C GLN A 273 -2.89 20.44 7.32
N HIS A 274 -3.55 20.18 8.47
CA HIS A 274 -4.45 21.11 9.20
C HIS A 274 -5.72 21.60 8.47
N LYS A 275 -6.19 20.94 7.41
CA LYS A 275 -7.46 21.31 6.76
C LYS A 275 -8.25 20.06 6.37
N PRO A 276 -9.48 19.87 6.91
CA PRO A 276 -10.35 18.78 6.49
C PRO A 276 -10.49 18.79 4.97
N ASN A 277 -10.16 17.66 4.33
CA ASN A 277 -10.23 17.40 2.88
C ASN A 277 -9.05 17.86 2.01
N GLY A 278 -7.87 18.19 2.57
CA GLY A 278 -6.66 18.51 1.80
C GLY A 278 -6.86 19.68 0.84
N VAL A 279 -6.37 20.89 1.18
CA VAL A 279 -6.63 22.06 0.32
C VAL A 279 -5.76 22.01 -0.91
N CYS A 280 -6.26 21.35 -1.94
CA CYS A 280 -5.97 21.73 -3.31
C CYS A 280 -6.78 22.96 -3.65
N ASP A 281 -6.14 24.13 -3.60
CA ASP A 281 -6.79 25.34 -4.09
C ASP A 281 -6.96 25.25 -5.62
N ARG A 282 -7.81 26.13 -6.16
CA ARG A 282 -8.09 26.20 -7.60
C ARG A 282 -6.88 26.67 -8.44
N LYS A 283 -5.73 27.02 -7.85
CA LYS A 283 -4.55 27.53 -8.54
C LYS A 283 -3.58 26.44 -8.98
N ILE A 284 -3.80 25.18 -8.60
CA ILE A 284 -3.04 24.09 -9.21
C ILE A 284 -3.39 24.05 -10.70
N ASP A 285 -2.37 24.20 -11.54
CA ASP A 285 -2.51 23.94 -12.97
C ASP A 285 -2.78 22.45 -13.17
N TYR A 286 -4.03 22.11 -13.49
CA TYR A 286 -4.44 20.74 -13.72
C TYR A 286 -3.93 20.20 -15.05
N ASP A 287 -3.48 21.05 -15.98
CA ASP A 287 -2.81 20.59 -17.20
C ASP A 287 -1.38 20.09 -16.89
N ASP A 288 -0.73 20.65 -15.87
CA ASP A 288 0.51 20.15 -15.28
C ASP A 288 0.32 18.81 -14.57
N LEU A 289 -0.79 18.62 -13.86
CA LEU A 289 -1.16 17.31 -13.27
C LEU A 289 -1.65 16.30 -14.32
N GLY A 290 -2.09 16.79 -15.49
CA GLY A 290 -2.48 15.97 -16.64
C GLY A 290 -1.39 15.00 -17.08
N ARG A 291 -0.12 15.20 -16.69
CA ARG A 291 1.00 14.32 -17.07
C ARG A 291 0.88 12.88 -16.57
N TRP A 292 0.42 12.65 -15.35
CA TRP A 292 0.17 11.29 -14.85
C TRP A 292 -0.91 10.60 -15.68
N PHE A 293 -1.97 11.33 -16.01
CA PHE A 293 -3.06 10.79 -16.82
C PHE A 293 -2.66 10.59 -18.29
N ARG A 294 -1.76 11.43 -18.84
CA ARG A 294 -1.15 11.20 -20.16
C ARG A 294 -0.31 9.93 -20.16
N CYS A 295 0.48 9.69 -19.10
CA CYS A 295 1.22 8.44 -18.91
C CYS A 295 0.28 7.24 -18.82
N ALA A 296 -0.77 7.32 -17.98
CA ALA A 296 -1.80 6.28 -17.88
C ALA A 296 -2.54 6.03 -19.21
N SER A 297 -2.75 7.07 -20.02
CA SER A 297 -3.37 6.96 -21.35
C SER A 297 -2.47 6.20 -22.33
N LYS A 298 -1.15 6.40 -22.27
CA LYS A 298 -0.19 5.62 -23.06
C LYS A 298 -0.22 4.14 -22.66
N VAL A 299 -0.23 3.85 -21.36
CA VAL A 299 -0.37 2.48 -20.85
C VAL A 299 -1.69 1.86 -21.29
N GLU A 300 -2.81 2.61 -21.20
CA GLU A 300 -4.09 2.14 -21.71
C GLU A 300 -4.01 1.80 -23.20
N GLN A 301 -3.46 2.69 -24.03
CA GLN A 301 -3.32 2.47 -25.47
C GLN A 301 -2.46 1.25 -25.81
N GLU A 302 -1.41 0.98 -25.03
CA GLU A 302 -0.49 -0.14 -25.28
C GLU A 302 -1.09 -1.49 -24.88
N TYR A 303 -1.88 -1.55 -23.80
CA TYR A 303 -2.30 -2.82 -23.20
C TYR A 303 -3.80 -3.12 -23.29
N LYS A 304 -4.63 -2.15 -23.69
CA LYS A 304 -6.07 -2.36 -23.86
C LYS A 304 -6.36 -3.28 -25.04
N VAL A 305 -7.23 -4.24 -24.81
CA VAL A 305 -7.81 -5.10 -25.85
C VAL A 305 -9.23 -4.61 -26.16
N GLU A 306 -9.67 -4.77 -27.40
CA GLU A 306 -11.04 -4.42 -27.80
C GLU A 306 -12.08 -5.18 -26.94
N GLY A 307 -13.13 -4.48 -26.50
CA GLY A 307 -14.16 -5.02 -25.60
C GLY A 307 -13.76 -5.12 -24.12
N MET A 308 -12.48 -4.88 -23.78
CA MET A 308 -12.00 -4.90 -22.40
C MET A 308 -12.41 -3.64 -21.63
N PRO A 309 -13.10 -3.76 -20.48
CA PRO A 309 -13.32 -2.64 -19.58
C PRO A 309 -12.00 -2.06 -19.08
N VAL A 310 -11.94 -0.75 -18.90
CA VAL A 310 -10.77 -0.05 -18.35
C VAL A 310 -11.17 0.65 -17.07
N HIS A 311 -10.38 0.47 -16.02
CA HIS A 311 -10.54 1.15 -14.75
C HIS A 311 -9.26 1.90 -14.38
N TRP A 312 -9.39 3.18 -14.07
CA TRP A 312 -8.33 4.02 -13.53
C TRP A 312 -8.59 4.25 -12.05
N TYR A 313 -7.70 3.75 -11.20
CA TYR A 313 -7.79 3.95 -9.74
C TYR A 313 -6.87 5.09 -9.32
N VAL A 314 -7.45 6.23 -8.90
CA VAL A 314 -6.70 7.46 -8.65
C VAL A 314 -6.55 7.71 -7.16
N VAL A 315 -5.30 7.77 -6.70
CA VAL A 315 -4.91 8.08 -5.32
C VAL A 315 -4.10 9.35 -5.31
N SER A 316 -4.47 10.29 -4.43
CA SER A 316 -3.71 11.52 -4.23
C SER A 316 -4.00 12.11 -2.86
N ASP A 317 -2.99 12.80 -2.30
CA ASP A 317 -3.12 13.72 -1.17
C ASP A 317 -3.91 14.99 -1.52
N CYS A 318 -4.32 15.12 -2.78
CA CYS A 318 -5.18 16.16 -3.33
C CYS A 318 -6.56 15.58 -3.71
N PRO A 319 -7.59 15.63 -2.84
CA PRO A 319 -8.91 15.06 -3.18
C PRO A 319 -9.56 15.71 -4.41
N ALA A 320 -9.35 17.02 -4.62
CA ALA A 320 -9.87 17.76 -5.77
C ALA A 320 -9.41 17.17 -7.12
N LEU A 321 -8.19 16.61 -7.18
CA LEU A 321 -7.64 15.98 -8.38
C LEU A 321 -8.49 14.79 -8.86
N ARG A 322 -9.06 14.04 -7.91
CA ARG A 322 -9.85 12.83 -8.22
C ARG A 322 -11.16 13.20 -8.90
N TYR A 323 -11.86 14.21 -8.37
CA TYR A 323 -13.08 14.72 -8.98
C TYR A 323 -12.84 15.30 -10.37
N LYS A 324 -11.75 16.05 -10.54
CA LYS A 324 -11.34 16.59 -11.85
C LYS A 324 -11.00 15.49 -12.85
N ALA A 325 -10.37 14.40 -12.40
CA ALA A 325 -10.11 13.24 -13.25
C ALA A 325 -11.42 12.62 -13.75
N VAL A 326 -12.45 12.50 -12.90
CA VAL A 326 -13.77 12.00 -13.33
C VAL A 326 -14.43 12.95 -14.33
N GLU A 327 -14.41 14.26 -14.07
CA GLU A 327 -14.95 15.26 -15.01
C GLU A 327 -14.33 15.12 -16.40
N LYS A 328 -13.01 14.86 -16.48
CA LYS A 328 -12.26 14.78 -17.74
C LYS A 328 -12.32 13.41 -18.43
N TYR A 329 -12.28 12.33 -17.66
CA TYR A 329 -12.10 10.97 -18.21
C TYR A 329 -13.34 10.07 -18.03
N GLY A 330 -14.37 10.54 -17.34
CA GLY A 330 -15.65 9.86 -17.19
C GLY A 330 -15.61 8.63 -16.29
N LEU A 331 -16.54 7.70 -16.54
CA LEU A 331 -16.85 6.55 -15.68
C LEU A 331 -15.72 5.52 -15.53
N LYS A 332 -14.65 5.60 -16.34
CA LYS A 332 -13.49 4.72 -16.16
C LYS A 332 -12.67 5.07 -14.92
N VAL A 333 -12.77 6.31 -14.42
CA VAL A 333 -12.08 6.73 -13.20
C VAL A 333 -12.88 6.28 -11.99
N LEU A 334 -12.28 5.39 -11.21
CA LEU A 334 -12.83 4.92 -9.95
C LEU A 334 -12.64 6.01 -8.89
N LEU A 335 -13.73 6.57 -8.41
CA LEU A 335 -13.73 7.30 -7.15
C LEU A 335 -13.82 6.29 -6.02
N PRO A 336 -13.02 6.43 -4.96
CA PRO A 336 -13.37 5.77 -3.72
C PRO A 336 -14.59 6.50 -3.11
N SER A 337 -15.18 5.97 -2.04
CA SER A 337 -16.48 6.45 -1.52
C SER A 337 -16.50 7.97 -1.23
N ARG A 338 -17.68 8.59 -1.20
CA ARG A 338 -17.80 10.04 -0.93
C ARG A 338 -17.34 10.46 0.49
N GLU A 339 -17.03 9.51 1.35
CA GLU A 339 -16.68 9.72 2.77
C GLU A 339 -15.17 9.64 3.05
N LEU A 340 -14.32 9.65 2.01
CA LEU A 340 -12.88 9.51 2.20
C LEU A 340 -12.28 10.66 2.99
N VAL A 341 -11.45 10.29 3.95
CA VAL A 341 -10.63 11.22 4.71
C VAL A 341 -9.20 11.13 4.21
N THR A 342 -8.73 12.18 3.57
CA THR A 342 -7.33 12.34 3.15
C THR A 342 -6.60 13.15 4.21
N GLU A 343 -5.91 12.45 5.11
CA GLU A 343 -5.13 13.04 6.22
C GLU A 343 -3.85 12.22 6.42
N HIS A 344 -2.84 12.84 7.04
CA HIS A 344 -1.60 12.16 7.35
C HIS A 344 -1.76 11.26 8.59
N VAL A 345 -1.33 10.00 8.53
CA VAL A 345 -1.54 8.97 9.58
C VAL A 345 -0.88 9.29 10.94
N THR A 346 0.03 10.27 10.98
CA THR A 346 0.67 10.73 12.23
C THR A 346 -0.09 11.87 12.90
N PHE A 347 -0.82 12.70 12.15
CA PHE A 347 -1.41 13.91 12.71
C PHE A 347 -2.79 13.62 13.29
N SER A 348 -2.97 13.92 14.58
CA SER A 348 -4.28 13.86 15.21
C SER A 348 -5.18 14.97 14.71
N THR A 349 -6.42 14.62 14.39
CA THR A 349 -7.47 15.60 14.12
C THR A 349 -8.21 16.05 15.38
N GLY A 350 -7.84 15.52 16.55
CA GLY A 350 -8.59 15.69 17.80
C GLY A 350 -9.90 14.88 17.85
N ASN A 351 -10.16 14.04 16.84
CA ASN A 351 -11.32 13.18 16.73
C ASN A 351 -10.87 11.76 16.38
N SER A 352 -10.92 10.85 17.36
CA SER A 352 -10.46 9.46 17.20
C SER A 352 -11.18 8.71 16.08
N THR A 353 -12.48 8.94 15.87
CA THR A 353 -13.23 8.33 14.77
C THR A 353 -12.70 8.78 13.41
N LYS A 354 -12.40 10.09 13.27
CA LYS A 354 -11.81 10.63 12.04
C LYS A 354 -10.37 10.12 11.84
N ASP A 355 -9.60 10.00 12.91
CA ASP A 355 -8.22 9.48 12.88
C ASP A 355 -8.19 8.00 12.44
N VAL A 356 -9.12 7.17 12.95
CA VAL A 356 -9.29 5.78 12.51
C VAL A 356 -9.74 5.70 11.05
N LEU A 357 -10.68 6.56 10.63
CA LEU A 357 -11.16 6.59 9.24
C LEU A 357 -10.07 7.04 8.25
N ALA A 358 -9.26 8.03 8.62
CA ALA A 358 -8.09 8.45 7.84
C ALA A 358 -7.10 7.30 7.68
N MET A 359 -6.82 6.58 8.76
CA MET A 359 -5.93 5.42 8.73
C MET A 359 -6.50 4.30 7.85
N ARG A 360 -7.79 3.96 7.98
CA ARG A 360 -8.46 2.99 7.10
C ARG A 360 -8.36 3.40 5.64
N THR A 361 -8.64 4.67 5.34
CA THR A 361 -8.55 5.22 3.99
C THR A 361 -7.15 5.06 3.41
N ALA A 362 -6.12 5.48 4.15
CA ALA A 362 -4.73 5.40 3.68
C ALA A 362 -4.29 3.95 3.40
N PHE A 363 -4.60 3.01 4.30
CA PHE A 363 -4.28 1.60 4.09
C PHE A 363 -5.07 0.98 2.95
N ALA A 364 -6.37 1.28 2.84
CA ALA A 364 -7.21 0.79 1.77
C ALA A 364 -6.73 1.29 0.40
N GLU A 365 -6.39 2.57 0.29
CA GLU A 365 -5.89 3.16 -0.96
C GLU A 365 -4.54 2.59 -1.38
N GLN A 366 -3.61 2.43 -0.45
CA GLN A 366 -2.34 1.76 -0.70
C GLN A 366 -2.55 0.32 -1.18
N TRP A 367 -3.48 -0.39 -0.52
CA TRP A 367 -3.80 -1.76 -0.88
C TRP A 367 -4.40 -1.86 -2.28
N LEU A 368 -5.46 -1.12 -2.58
CA LEU A 368 -6.13 -1.15 -3.89
C LEU A 368 -5.19 -0.72 -5.02
N LEU A 369 -4.30 0.25 -4.78
CA LEU A 369 -3.29 0.63 -5.76
C LEU A 369 -2.42 -0.56 -6.18
N GLY A 370 -2.03 -1.42 -5.23
CA GLY A 370 -1.30 -2.66 -5.52
C GLY A 370 -2.15 -3.79 -6.15
N MET A 371 -3.47 -3.63 -6.27
CA MET A 371 -4.34 -4.60 -6.96
C MET A 371 -4.44 -4.33 -8.47
N THR A 372 -3.94 -3.19 -8.94
CA THR A 372 -3.97 -2.79 -10.35
C THR A 372 -2.97 -3.60 -11.20
N ASP A 373 -3.16 -3.63 -12.52
CA ASP A 373 -2.25 -4.32 -13.44
C ASP A 373 -1.01 -3.49 -13.77
N PHE A 374 -1.17 -2.15 -13.79
CA PHE A 374 -0.11 -1.18 -14.00
C PHE A 374 -0.22 -0.04 -13.00
N GLN A 375 0.91 0.53 -12.57
CA GLN A 375 0.95 1.63 -11.62
C GLN A 375 1.73 2.81 -12.21
N VAL A 376 1.09 3.97 -12.32
CA VAL A 376 1.72 5.25 -12.61
C VAL A 376 1.85 6.00 -11.29
N ILE A 377 3.07 6.13 -10.76
CA ILE A 377 3.31 6.64 -9.41
C ILE A 377 4.22 7.86 -9.41
N THR A 378 4.11 8.71 -8.38
CA THR A 378 5.13 9.73 -8.13
C THR A 378 6.44 9.07 -7.71
N GLU A 379 7.52 9.39 -8.43
CA GLU A 379 8.84 8.76 -8.24
C GLU A 379 9.27 8.87 -6.78
N GLU A 380 9.08 9.99 -6.11
CA GLU A 380 9.57 10.20 -4.74
C GLU A 380 8.66 9.62 -3.65
N SER A 381 7.51 9.01 -4.01
CA SER A 381 6.51 8.58 -3.03
C SER A 381 6.70 7.13 -2.59
N SER A 382 7.09 6.92 -1.32
CA SER A 382 7.12 5.59 -0.68
C SER A 382 5.74 4.92 -0.67
N PHE A 383 4.65 5.70 -0.55
CA PHE A 383 3.27 5.22 -0.61
C PHE A 383 2.97 4.50 -1.94
N GLY A 384 3.23 5.14 -3.08
CA GLY A 384 2.99 4.56 -4.39
C GLY A 384 3.92 3.39 -4.70
N ARG A 385 5.20 3.53 -4.34
CA ARG A 385 6.22 2.51 -4.54
C ARG A 385 5.91 1.20 -3.83
N LEU A 386 5.56 1.25 -2.54
CA LEU A 386 5.25 0.04 -1.78
C LEU A 386 4.00 -0.67 -2.30
N ALA A 387 2.97 0.09 -2.70
CA ALA A 387 1.79 -0.49 -3.34
C ALA A 387 2.15 -1.22 -4.64
N ALA A 388 3.01 -0.61 -5.47
CA ALA A 388 3.47 -1.22 -6.71
C ALA A 388 4.31 -2.48 -6.46
N LEU A 389 5.26 -2.45 -5.52
CA LEU A 389 6.05 -3.63 -5.14
C LEU A 389 5.19 -4.76 -4.56
N ARG A 390 4.14 -4.42 -3.77
CA ARG A 390 3.17 -5.39 -3.24
C ARG A 390 2.42 -6.15 -4.34
N SER A 391 2.25 -5.55 -5.51
CA SER A 391 1.58 -6.19 -6.64
C SER A 391 2.36 -7.41 -7.17
N LEU A 392 3.68 -7.46 -6.94
CA LEU A 392 4.59 -8.48 -7.48
C LEU A 392 4.48 -8.64 -9.00
N ARG A 393 4.07 -7.58 -9.69
CA ARG A 393 3.96 -7.54 -11.15
C ARG A 393 5.23 -6.94 -11.71
N PHE A 394 5.88 -7.72 -12.58
CA PHE A 394 7.05 -7.25 -13.30
C PHE A 394 6.64 -6.32 -14.42
N ARG A 395 7.47 -5.32 -14.67
CA ARG A 395 7.33 -4.38 -15.78
C ARG A 395 6.00 -3.61 -15.74
N SER A 396 5.39 -3.44 -14.59
CA SER A 396 4.07 -2.81 -14.45
C SER A 396 4.13 -1.35 -13.99
N VAL A 397 5.30 -0.89 -13.55
CA VAL A 397 5.42 0.40 -12.87
C VAL A 397 5.98 1.46 -13.79
N TYR A 398 5.37 2.64 -13.74
CA TYR A 398 5.77 3.85 -14.44
C TYR A 398 5.93 4.95 -13.41
N THR A 399 7.03 5.67 -13.47
CA THR A 399 7.34 6.74 -12.52
C THR A 399 7.28 8.10 -13.18
N MET A 400 6.78 9.06 -12.41
CA MET A 400 6.73 10.48 -12.78
C MET A 400 7.33 11.31 -11.65
N ARG A 401 8.24 12.24 -11.95
CA ARG A 401 8.80 13.14 -10.93
C ARG A 401 7.76 14.15 -10.42
N SER A 402 7.82 14.44 -9.12
CA SER A 402 7.03 15.50 -8.50
C SER A 402 7.42 16.88 -9.04
N PRO A 403 6.51 17.87 -9.04
CA PRO A 403 6.86 19.25 -9.43
C PRO A 403 8.03 19.81 -8.62
N ALA A 404 8.09 19.50 -7.32
CA ALA A 404 9.15 19.94 -6.41
C ALA A 404 10.52 19.39 -6.83
N ALA A 405 10.63 18.07 -7.06
CA ALA A 405 11.88 17.44 -7.48
C ALA A 405 12.40 17.96 -8.84
N MET A 406 11.50 18.41 -9.72
CA MET A 406 11.90 19.04 -10.99
C MET A 406 12.35 20.48 -10.81
N ALA A 407 11.71 21.24 -9.91
CA ALA A 407 12.13 22.61 -9.60
C ALA A 407 13.58 22.64 -9.06
N GLU A 408 13.97 21.65 -8.26
CA GLU A 408 15.32 21.51 -7.72
C GLU A 408 16.39 21.16 -8.77
N ARG A 409 16.04 20.39 -9.81
CA ARG A 409 16.99 19.93 -10.84
C ARG A 409 17.09 20.83 -12.08
N GLY A 410 16.35 21.94 -12.10
CA GLY A 410 16.33 22.90 -13.21
C GLY A 410 15.37 22.52 -14.34
N ARG A 411 14.97 23.52 -15.15
CA ARG A 411 13.86 23.45 -16.13
C ARG A 411 14.08 22.54 -17.35
N ASN A 412 15.25 21.89 -17.48
CA ASN A 412 15.65 21.11 -18.67
C ASN A 412 15.53 19.59 -18.49
N VAL A 413 14.96 19.10 -17.39
CA VAL A 413 14.76 17.66 -17.18
C VAL A 413 13.50 17.21 -17.91
N SER A 414 13.61 16.20 -18.79
CA SER A 414 12.46 15.72 -19.57
C SER A 414 11.40 15.05 -18.68
N TRP A 415 10.14 15.31 -19.01
CA TRP A 415 8.91 14.90 -18.32
C TRP A 415 8.55 13.42 -18.53
N GLU A 416 9.56 12.56 -18.68
CA GLU A 416 9.36 11.26 -19.27
C GLU A 416 8.60 10.32 -18.31
N CYS A 417 7.46 9.85 -18.81
CA CYS A 417 6.75 8.67 -18.30
C CYS A 417 7.66 7.48 -18.51
N THR A 418 8.53 7.25 -17.54
CA THR A 418 9.55 6.21 -17.62
C THR A 418 8.98 4.96 -17.00
N ARG A 419 8.92 3.88 -17.79
CA ARG A 419 8.70 2.56 -17.23
C ARG A 419 9.86 2.26 -16.31
N SER A 420 9.56 2.05 -15.05
CA SER A 420 10.58 1.78 -14.08
C SER A 420 11.09 0.35 -14.25
N ASN A 421 12.40 0.21 -14.25
CA ASN A 421 13.05 -1.09 -14.38
C ASN A 421 13.29 -1.73 -13.00
N PHE A 422 12.29 -1.70 -12.11
CA PHE A 422 12.37 -2.37 -10.79
C PHE A 422 12.55 -3.88 -10.90
N ASP A 423 12.53 -4.41 -12.12
CA ASP A 423 12.67 -5.81 -12.48
C ASP A 423 14.13 -6.25 -12.66
N ASN A 424 15.12 -5.35 -12.55
CA ASN A 424 16.52 -5.71 -12.60
C ASN A 424 17.23 -5.37 -11.27
N PHE A 425 18.04 -6.32 -10.80
CA PHE A 425 18.81 -6.19 -9.56
C PHE A 425 19.76 -4.98 -9.59
N GLU A 426 20.37 -4.75 -10.75
CA GLU A 426 21.38 -3.72 -10.94
C GLU A 426 20.79 -2.31 -10.79
N GLU A 427 19.60 -1.97 -11.33
CA GLU A 427 19.04 -0.62 -11.14
C GLU A 427 18.32 -0.42 -9.80
N VAL A 428 17.72 -1.47 -9.23
CA VAL A 428 17.21 -1.41 -7.85
C VAL A 428 18.35 -1.04 -6.89
N ALA A 429 19.58 -1.46 -7.19
CA ALA A 429 20.73 -1.14 -6.34
C ALA A 429 21.57 0.07 -6.79
N ILE A 430 21.66 0.36 -8.09
CA ILE A 430 22.56 1.38 -8.66
C ILE A 430 21.83 2.70 -8.93
N ASN A 431 20.62 2.66 -9.50
CA ASN A 431 19.96 3.86 -10.07
C ASN A 431 18.86 4.44 -9.19
N HIS A 432 18.42 3.68 -8.20
CA HIS A 432 17.30 4.10 -7.39
C HIS A 432 17.70 4.03 -5.92
N PRO A 433 17.85 5.18 -5.25
CA PRO A 433 17.92 5.20 -3.82
C PRO A 433 16.52 4.87 -3.29
N TRP A 434 16.15 3.58 -3.27
CA TRP A 434 14.99 3.04 -2.51
C TRP A 434 15.14 3.25 -0.98
N VAL A 435 16.25 3.89 -0.60
CA VAL A 435 16.75 4.17 0.74
C VAL A 435 16.91 5.68 1.00
N LYS A 436 16.80 6.57 0.00
CA LYS A 436 16.65 8.03 0.23
C LYS A 436 15.18 8.42 0.02
N VAL A 437 14.43 8.47 1.11
CA VAL A 437 13.31 9.42 1.21
C VAL A 437 13.95 10.81 1.12
N LEU A 438 13.44 11.70 0.26
CA LEU A 438 13.89 13.10 0.22
C LEU A 438 13.48 13.83 1.49
#